data_AF-A0A7S0NNH9-F1
#
_entry.id   AF-A0A7S0NNH9-F1
#
_cell.length_a   1.000
_cell.length_b   1.000
_cell.length_c   1.000
_cell.angle_alpha   90.00
_cell.angle_beta   90.00
_cell.angle_gamma   90.00
#
_symmetry.space_group_name_H-M   'P 1'
#
loop_
_entity.id
_entity.type
_entity.pdbx_description
1 polymer ?
#
loop_
_entity_poly.entity_id
_entity_poly.type
_entity_poly.pdbx_seq_one_letter_code
_entity_poly.pdbx_strand_id
1 'polypeptide(L)'
;RGGRRRPRRGRRRPRGGRRRPRRTRTSPRLKKEIKEEFPSIPAQDGSAMSAGPRITLRGLTRARSTLYDFVSSYFMFHGLDPTKTADVFAHLPALTFTEAVIYELDDANECAGRAEGGETRGGSGTAQTLEQLVCRLEEHFGAEHFRHVRSPLQRELSRGSAYWETERRLCRKLAAGTKLTDEDARHALDAVKKKSFDYRVLNLVLLASVRKQRREARDAERRRRGTGCEIKREEEEEDKLGDAEDVPYGDLLAASELLVELSDDLYDYEEDVASGAFNFYRCLVNRHGPERAPKEMAAVIQSAEREYARLEERLSRDDPELARRYRERCAQATEEGLPGRQVQVPADP
;
A
#
# COMPACT_ATOMS: atom_id res chain seq x y z
N ARG A 1 62.90 16.11 39.98
CA ARG A 1 63.44 14.80 40.43
C ARG A 1 62.29 14.10 41.15
N GLY A 2 61.57 13.12 40.61
CA GLY A 2 62.02 11.89 39.98
C GLY A 2 61.73 10.74 40.96
N GLY A 3 61.00 9.70 40.53
CA GLY A 3 61.04 8.41 41.24
C GLY A 3 59.71 7.68 41.44
N ARG A 4 59.35 6.89 40.42
CA ARG A 4 58.42 5.75 40.42
C ARG A 4 58.53 4.82 41.65
N ARG A 5 57.43 4.14 41.99
CA ARG A 5 57.39 2.69 42.34
C ARG A 5 55.96 2.10 42.20
N ARG A 6 55.77 1.24 41.21
CA ARG A 6 54.87 0.04 41.20
C ARG A 6 55.72 -1.17 41.69
N PRO A 7 55.23 -2.40 42.00
CA PRO A 7 54.05 -3.13 41.48
C PRO A 7 53.28 -4.01 42.53
N ARG A 8 52.12 -4.63 42.24
CA ARG A 8 51.95 -6.04 41.76
C ARG A 8 50.43 -6.28 41.59
N ARG A 9 49.94 -6.62 40.39
CA ARG A 9 49.66 -7.96 39.82
C ARG A 9 48.52 -8.75 40.51
N GLY A 10 47.37 -8.78 39.83
CA GLY A 10 46.30 -9.79 39.96
C GLY A 10 45.69 -10.13 38.59
N ARG A 11 45.90 -11.39 38.18
CA ARG A 11 45.45 -12.22 37.02
C ARG A 11 44.13 -11.79 36.32
N ARG A 12 44.09 -11.59 34.99
CA ARG A 12 43.92 -12.52 33.83
C ARG A 12 42.52 -13.20 33.64
N ARG A 13 41.73 -12.63 32.69
CA ARG A 13 40.87 -13.20 31.60
C ARG A 13 39.64 -14.09 31.97
N PRO A 14 38.63 -14.31 31.07
CA PRO A 14 38.33 -13.74 29.74
C PRO A 14 36.84 -13.36 29.45
N ARG A 15 36.62 -12.72 28.29
CA ARG A 15 35.47 -12.84 27.34
C ARG A 15 34.03 -12.68 27.85
N GLY A 16 33.34 -11.69 27.28
CA GLY A 16 31.88 -11.66 27.13
C GLY A 16 31.50 -10.57 26.14
N GLY A 17 31.54 -10.88 24.84
CA GLY A 17 31.07 -9.98 23.80
C GLY A 17 29.61 -9.63 24.05
N ARG A 18 29.33 -8.34 24.29
CA ARG A 18 27.95 -7.86 24.39
C ARG A 18 27.33 -7.94 23.00
N ARG A 19 26.62 -9.05 22.76
CA ARG A 19 25.63 -9.17 21.69
C ARG A 19 24.62 -8.03 21.88
N ARG A 20 24.53 -7.17 20.87
CA ARG A 20 23.47 -6.17 20.75
C ARG A 20 22.11 -6.89 20.75
N PRO A 21 21.11 -6.42 21.49
CA PRO A 21 19.77 -6.97 21.38
C PRO A 21 19.19 -6.58 20.01
N ARG A 22 18.92 -7.59 19.18
CA ARG A 22 18.10 -7.48 17.97
C ARG A 22 16.67 -7.12 18.41
N ARG A 23 16.10 -6.09 17.77
CA ARG A 23 14.74 -5.57 18.01
C ARG A 23 13.92 -5.74 16.74
N THR A 24 12.67 -6.15 16.92
CA THR A 24 11.71 -6.59 15.89
C THR A 24 10.46 -5.71 15.90
N ARG A 25 10.35 -4.73 14.98
CA ARG A 25 9.25 -4.53 13.99
C ARG A 25 9.39 -3.21 13.21
N THR A 26 9.02 -3.32 11.93
CA THR A 26 8.57 -2.34 10.89
C THR A 26 9.06 -0.90 10.92
N SER A 27 10.35 -0.73 10.58
CA SER A 27 10.88 0.41 9.80
C SER A 27 11.14 -0.09 8.35
N PRO A 28 11.63 0.71 7.38
CA PRO A 28 12.17 0.24 6.09
C PRO A 28 13.13 -0.97 6.21
N ARG A 29 13.69 -1.16 7.41
CA ARG A 29 14.37 -2.37 7.87
C ARG A 29 13.60 -3.70 7.75
N LEU A 30 12.27 -3.75 7.76
CA LEU A 30 11.51 -5.00 7.55
C LEU A 30 11.38 -5.36 6.07
N LYS A 31 11.32 -4.34 5.18
CA LYS A 31 11.58 -4.51 3.75
C LYS A 31 13.02 -5.01 3.51
N LYS A 32 13.95 -4.78 4.44
CA LYS A 32 15.35 -5.25 4.39
C LYS A 32 15.57 -6.64 5.03
N GLU A 33 14.95 -6.97 6.16
CA GLU A 33 15.12 -8.29 6.83
C GLU A 33 14.52 -9.43 6.01
N ILE A 34 13.38 -9.23 5.33
CA ILE A 34 12.84 -10.23 4.37
C ILE A 34 13.74 -10.34 3.12
N LYS A 35 14.46 -9.27 2.76
CA LYS A 35 15.44 -9.26 1.66
C LYS A 35 16.77 -9.94 2.06
N GLU A 36 17.07 -10.02 3.36
CA GLU A 36 18.25 -10.70 3.92
C GLU A 36 17.98 -12.17 4.33
N GLU A 37 16.74 -12.54 4.69
CA GLU A 37 16.36 -13.95 5.00
C GLU A 37 16.31 -14.85 3.77
N PHE A 38 16.11 -14.28 2.59
CA PHE A 38 16.06 -15.01 1.32
C PHE A 38 17.05 -14.40 0.33
N PRO A 39 18.26 -14.98 0.17
CA PRO A 39 19.18 -14.53 -0.87
C PRO A 39 18.50 -14.61 -2.23
N SER A 40 18.82 -13.66 -3.12
CA SER A 40 18.34 -13.62 -4.50
C SER A 40 18.45 -15.00 -5.13
N ILE A 41 17.33 -15.57 -5.57
CA ILE A 41 17.35 -16.81 -6.35
C ILE A 41 18.15 -16.50 -7.63
N PRO A 42 19.21 -17.26 -7.97
CA PRO A 42 19.91 -17.06 -9.22
C PRO A 42 18.91 -17.17 -10.37
N ALA A 43 19.05 -16.32 -11.37
CA ALA A 43 18.22 -16.34 -12.58
C ALA A 43 18.19 -17.79 -13.12
N GLN A 44 17.06 -18.47 -12.94
CA GLN A 44 16.88 -19.83 -13.43
C GLN A 44 16.67 -19.76 -14.95
N ASP A 45 17.38 -20.65 -15.65
CA ASP A 45 17.36 -20.84 -17.09
C ASP A 45 15.94 -20.88 -17.66
N GLY A 46 15.66 -19.96 -18.59
CA GLY A 46 15.29 -20.23 -19.98
C GLY A 46 14.12 -21.16 -20.34
N SER A 47 13.40 -21.77 -19.38
CA SER A 47 12.19 -22.54 -19.68
C SER A 47 11.00 -21.60 -19.74
N ALA A 48 10.25 -21.65 -20.85
CA ALA A 48 9.06 -20.85 -21.13
C ALA A 48 7.96 -21.11 -20.08
N MET A 49 8.10 -20.47 -18.93
CA MET A 49 7.15 -20.47 -17.84
C MET A 49 6.01 -19.52 -18.18
N SER A 50 4.78 -20.04 -18.13
CA SER A 50 3.51 -19.36 -18.45
C SER A 50 3.51 -17.84 -18.14
N ALA A 51 3.21 -17.04 -19.18
CA ALA A 51 2.93 -15.61 -19.06
C ALA A 51 1.57 -15.44 -18.38
N GLY A 52 1.60 -15.27 -17.06
CA GLY A 52 0.46 -15.29 -16.16
C GLY A 52 0.77 -14.50 -14.89
N PRO A 53 -0.22 -13.94 -14.15
CA PRO A 53 0.00 -13.47 -12.80
C PRO A 53 0.50 -14.63 -11.96
N ARG A 54 1.68 -14.48 -11.36
CA ARG A 54 2.27 -15.47 -10.46
C ARG A 54 2.26 -14.90 -9.06
N ILE A 55 2.27 -15.80 -8.10
CA ILE A 55 2.43 -15.46 -6.70
C ILE A 55 3.52 -16.34 -6.13
N THR A 56 4.50 -15.70 -5.52
CA THR A 56 5.57 -16.31 -4.76
C THR A 56 5.22 -16.29 -3.28
N LEU A 57 5.79 -17.22 -2.52
CA LEU A 57 5.70 -17.21 -1.06
C LEU A 57 6.20 -15.88 -0.45
N ARG A 58 7.19 -15.27 -1.10
CA ARG A 58 7.69 -13.94 -0.75
C ARG A 58 6.62 -12.87 -0.95
N GLY A 59 5.94 -12.85 -2.10
CA GLY A 59 4.81 -11.95 -2.36
C GLY A 59 3.71 -12.09 -1.31
N LEU A 60 3.32 -13.32 -0.97
CA LEU A 60 2.33 -13.57 0.10
C LEU A 60 2.79 -13.05 1.47
N THR A 61 4.05 -13.28 1.82
CA THR A 61 4.60 -12.85 3.12
C THR A 61 4.63 -11.33 3.23
N ARG A 62 4.90 -10.65 2.12
CA ARG A 62 4.92 -9.18 2.02
C ARG A 62 3.52 -8.58 2.07
N ALA A 63 2.58 -9.18 1.34
CA ALA A 63 1.18 -8.77 1.34
C ALA A 63 0.58 -8.71 2.76
N ARG A 64 1.06 -9.55 3.69
CA ARG A 64 0.53 -9.63 5.06
C ARG A 64 0.45 -8.28 5.79
N SER A 65 1.48 -7.44 5.72
CA SER A 65 1.44 -6.14 6.44
C SER A 65 0.48 -5.17 5.79
N THR A 66 0.49 -5.08 4.45
CA THR A 66 -0.45 -4.26 3.68
C THR A 66 -1.88 -4.68 3.96
N LEU A 67 -2.16 -5.99 3.93
CA LEU A 67 -3.49 -6.54 4.17
C LEU A 67 -3.97 -6.29 5.60
N TYR A 68 -3.07 -6.35 6.59
CA TYR A 68 -3.45 -6.04 7.98
C TYR A 68 -3.89 -4.59 8.12
N ASP A 69 -3.11 -3.65 7.56
CA ASP A 69 -3.49 -2.24 7.56
C ASP A 69 -4.78 -2.01 6.76
N PHE A 70 -4.84 -2.56 5.55
CA PHE A 70 -6.00 -2.44 4.66
C PHE A 70 -7.29 -2.96 5.32
N VAL A 71 -7.27 -4.16 5.91
CA VAL A 71 -8.43 -4.72 6.60
C VAL A 71 -8.84 -3.82 7.77
N SER A 72 -7.88 -3.34 8.56
CA SER A 72 -8.15 -2.49 9.73
C SER A 72 -8.67 -1.11 9.36
N SER A 73 -8.30 -0.59 8.18
CA SER A 73 -8.59 0.78 7.74
C SER A 73 -9.76 0.88 6.75
N TYR A 74 -9.98 -0.12 5.90
CA TYR A 74 -10.92 -0.02 4.77
C TYR A 74 -12.24 -0.77 4.98
N PHE A 75 -12.28 -1.82 5.80
CA PHE A 75 -13.49 -2.65 5.97
C PHE A 75 -14.70 -1.85 6.44
N MET A 76 -14.48 -0.85 7.29
CA MET A 76 -15.54 0.01 7.82
C MET A 76 -16.34 0.74 6.74
N PHE A 77 -15.71 1.11 5.62
CA PHE A 77 -16.36 1.79 4.49
C PHE A 77 -17.26 0.85 3.67
N HIS A 78 -17.15 -0.46 3.90
CA HIS A 78 -18.00 -1.49 3.29
C HIS A 78 -19.00 -2.10 4.29
N GLY A 79 -19.06 -1.57 5.51
CA GLY A 79 -19.89 -2.12 6.58
C GLY A 79 -19.40 -3.47 7.11
N LEU A 80 -18.11 -3.78 6.92
CA LEU A 80 -17.46 -4.99 7.43
C LEU A 80 -16.76 -4.70 8.76
N ASP A 81 -16.60 -5.74 9.59
CA ASP A 81 -15.92 -5.67 10.88
C ASP A 81 -14.57 -6.41 10.82
N PRO A 82 -13.43 -5.72 10.99
CA PRO A 82 -12.11 -6.35 10.91
C PRO A 82 -11.85 -7.35 12.05
N THR A 83 -12.67 -7.34 13.12
CA THR A 83 -12.56 -8.30 14.24
C THR A 83 -13.37 -9.58 14.00
N LYS A 84 -14.28 -9.58 13.02
CA LYS A 84 -15.08 -10.76 12.68
C LYS A 84 -14.36 -11.61 11.66
N THR A 85 -14.01 -12.83 12.09
CA THR A 85 -13.32 -13.80 11.22
C THR A 85 -14.10 -14.12 9.95
N ALA A 86 -15.44 -14.17 10.01
CA ALA A 86 -16.29 -14.39 8.84
C ALA A 86 -16.10 -13.30 7.77
N ASP A 87 -16.14 -12.02 8.17
CA ASP A 87 -15.94 -10.89 7.27
C ASP A 87 -14.52 -10.93 6.67
N VAL A 88 -13.51 -11.16 7.50
CA VAL A 88 -12.11 -11.21 7.04
C VAL A 88 -11.90 -12.35 6.05
N PHE A 89 -12.25 -13.59 6.41
CA PHE A 89 -11.96 -14.76 5.59
C PHE A 89 -12.78 -14.83 4.30
N ALA A 90 -13.95 -14.19 4.25
CA ALA A 90 -14.75 -14.09 3.02
C ALA A 90 -14.04 -13.30 1.91
N HIS A 91 -13.22 -12.31 2.27
CA HIS A 91 -12.61 -11.37 1.32
C HIS A 91 -11.10 -11.55 1.16
N LEU A 92 -10.43 -12.09 2.18
CA LEU A 92 -8.98 -12.21 2.25
C LEU A 92 -8.34 -12.94 1.05
N PRO A 93 -8.89 -14.04 0.49
CA PRO A 93 -8.23 -14.72 -0.63
C PRO A 93 -8.04 -13.86 -1.87
N ALA A 94 -9.07 -13.12 -2.29
CA ALA A 94 -9.00 -12.25 -3.46
C ALA A 94 -8.11 -11.02 -3.23
N LEU A 95 -8.18 -10.45 -2.02
CA LEU A 95 -7.30 -9.34 -1.61
C LEU A 95 -5.83 -9.78 -1.59
N THR A 96 -5.55 -10.94 -1.01
CA THR A 96 -4.19 -11.50 -0.94
C THR A 96 -3.63 -11.80 -2.32
N PHE A 97 -4.45 -12.40 -3.20
CA PHE A 97 -4.05 -12.67 -4.57
C PHE A 97 -3.68 -11.38 -5.30
N THR A 98 -4.53 -10.36 -5.19
CA THR A 98 -4.35 -9.06 -5.85
C THR A 98 -3.10 -8.34 -5.35
N GLU A 99 -2.96 -8.20 -4.03
CA GLU A 99 -1.81 -7.53 -3.41
C GLU A 99 -0.50 -8.23 -3.76
N ALA A 100 -0.47 -9.56 -3.71
CA ALA A 100 0.75 -10.31 -4.01
C ALA A 100 1.19 -10.12 -5.47
N VAL A 101 0.25 -10.05 -6.42
CA VAL A 101 0.56 -9.78 -7.84
C VAL A 101 1.08 -8.36 -8.03
N ILE A 102 0.44 -7.35 -7.42
CA ILE A 102 0.89 -5.96 -7.52
C ILE A 102 2.28 -5.81 -6.89
N TYR A 103 2.50 -6.42 -5.74
CA TYR A 103 3.80 -6.43 -5.06
C TYR A 103 4.92 -7.00 -5.94
N GLU A 104 4.68 -8.10 -6.66
CA GLU A 104 5.69 -8.66 -7.56
C GLU A 104 6.02 -7.74 -8.73
N LEU A 105 5.01 -7.05 -9.27
CA LEU A 105 5.22 -6.05 -10.32
C LEU A 105 5.99 -4.83 -9.81
N ASP A 106 5.72 -4.41 -8.57
CA ASP A 106 6.43 -3.32 -7.92
C ASP A 106 7.91 -3.67 -7.65
N ASP A 107 8.17 -4.86 -7.07
CA ASP A 107 9.54 -5.39 -6.89
C ASP A 107 10.29 -5.46 -8.24
N ALA A 108 9.63 -5.93 -9.31
CA ALA A 108 10.20 -6.00 -10.65
C ALA A 108 10.48 -4.60 -11.23
N ASN A 109 9.58 -3.65 -11.00
CA ASN A 109 9.75 -2.25 -11.40
C ASN A 109 10.95 -1.59 -10.69
N GLU A 110 11.07 -1.75 -9.37
CA GLU A 110 12.22 -1.24 -8.62
C GLU A 110 13.55 -1.84 -9.13
N CYS A 111 13.56 -3.13 -9.48
CA CYS A 111 14.75 -3.79 -10.03
C CYS A 111 15.11 -3.22 -11.41
N ALA A 112 14.11 -3.00 -12.27
CA ALA A 112 14.30 -2.43 -13.61
C ALA A 112 14.77 -0.96 -13.57
N GLY A 113 14.40 -0.20 -12.53
CA GLY A 113 14.89 1.16 -12.30
C GLY A 113 16.38 1.24 -11.98
N ARG A 114 16.96 0.18 -11.40
CA ARG A 114 18.37 0.12 -10.94
C ARG A 114 19.34 -0.46 -11.98
N ALA A 115 18.84 -1.13 -13.03
CA ALA A 115 19.70 -1.72 -14.05
C ALA A 115 20.19 -0.64 -15.05
N GLU A 116 21.49 -0.39 -15.10
CA GLU A 116 22.10 0.51 -16.08
C GLU A 116 22.05 -0.12 -17.49
N GLY A 117 21.48 0.60 -18.46
CA GLY A 117 21.71 0.35 -19.90
C GLY A 117 20.81 -0.65 -20.63
N GLY A 118 19.74 -1.17 -20.03
CA GLY A 118 18.80 -2.06 -20.74
C GLY A 118 17.60 -1.33 -21.35
N GLU A 119 17.41 -1.45 -22.67
CA GLU A 119 16.13 -1.10 -23.33
C GLU A 119 14.96 -1.74 -22.56
N THR A 120 13.91 -0.94 -22.30
CA THR A 120 12.69 -1.31 -21.57
C THR A 120 11.90 -2.42 -22.31
N ARG A 121 12.39 -3.66 -22.27
CA ARG A 121 11.66 -4.86 -22.70
C ARG A 121 10.54 -5.27 -21.72
N GLY A 122 10.44 -4.61 -20.56
CA GLY A 122 9.51 -4.98 -19.48
C GLY A 122 8.08 -4.43 -19.56
N GLY A 123 7.82 -3.37 -20.34
CA GLY A 123 6.50 -2.70 -20.34
C GLY A 123 5.34 -3.58 -20.83
N SER A 124 5.60 -4.43 -21.83
CA SER A 124 4.59 -5.34 -22.40
C SER A 124 4.17 -6.43 -21.41
N GLY A 125 5.12 -6.96 -20.62
CA GLY A 125 4.84 -7.98 -19.61
C GLY A 125 4.00 -7.47 -18.44
N THR A 126 4.28 -6.25 -17.95
CA THR A 126 3.49 -5.63 -16.87
C THR A 126 2.05 -5.42 -17.30
N ALA A 127 1.82 -4.80 -18.47
CA ALA A 127 0.47 -4.55 -18.97
C ALA A 127 -0.31 -5.86 -19.16
N GLN A 128 0.31 -6.88 -19.75
CA GLN A 128 -0.29 -8.20 -19.91
C GLN A 128 -0.64 -8.86 -18.56
N THR A 129 0.25 -8.75 -17.57
CA THR A 129 0.00 -9.31 -16.23
C THR A 129 -1.18 -8.62 -15.54
N LEU A 130 -1.29 -7.30 -15.66
CA LEU A 130 -2.40 -6.53 -15.11
C LEU A 130 -3.72 -6.84 -15.82
N GLU A 131 -3.71 -7.01 -17.14
CA GLU A 131 -4.90 -7.43 -17.89
C GLU A 131 -5.36 -8.83 -17.48
N GLN A 132 -4.42 -9.77 -17.34
CA GLN A 132 -4.73 -11.12 -16.86
C GLN A 132 -5.23 -11.14 -15.42
N LEU A 133 -4.74 -10.25 -14.55
CA LEU A 133 -5.28 -10.06 -13.20
C LEU A 133 -6.76 -9.66 -13.26
N VAL A 134 -7.11 -8.67 -14.10
CA VAL A 134 -8.51 -8.24 -14.28
C VAL A 134 -9.38 -9.41 -14.77
N CYS A 135 -8.93 -10.17 -15.78
CA CYS A 135 -9.67 -11.33 -16.29
C CYS A 135 -9.89 -12.41 -15.20
N ARG A 136 -8.87 -12.73 -14.41
CA ARG A 136 -8.99 -13.73 -13.33
C ARG A 136 -9.94 -13.27 -12.22
N LEU A 137 -9.93 -11.99 -11.89
CA LEU A 137 -10.86 -11.43 -10.91
C LEU A 137 -12.30 -11.46 -11.44
N GLU A 138 -12.51 -11.15 -12.72
CA GLU A 138 -13.82 -11.29 -13.37
C GLU A 138 -14.33 -12.74 -13.39
N GLU A 139 -13.45 -13.70 -13.73
CA GLU A 139 -13.78 -15.13 -13.66
C GLU A 139 -14.16 -15.56 -12.24
N HIS A 140 -13.44 -15.07 -11.23
CA HIS A 140 -13.68 -15.41 -9.82
C HIS A 140 -14.97 -14.80 -9.27
N PHE A 141 -15.24 -13.53 -9.58
CA PHE A 141 -16.41 -12.83 -9.08
C PHE A 141 -17.66 -13.04 -9.95
N GLY A 142 -17.50 -13.43 -11.21
CA GLY A 142 -18.57 -13.48 -12.20
C GLY A 142 -18.83 -12.11 -12.83
N ALA A 143 -19.16 -12.12 -14.14
CA ALA A 143 -19.35 -10.91 -14.93
C ALA A 143 -20.41 -9.95 -14.34
N GLU A 144 -21.47 -10.48 -13.73
CA GLU A 144 -22.53 -9.67 -13.13
C GLU A 144 -22.02 -8.79 -11.98
N HIS A 145 -21.20 -9.35 -11.08
CA HIS A 145 -20.68 -8.61 -9.92
C HIS A 145 -19.49 -7.73 -10.29
N PHE A 146 -18.73 -8.16 -11.30
CA PHE A 146 -17.51 -7.48 -11.70
C PHE A 146 -17.76 -6.30 -12.65
N ARG A 147 -18.87 -6.26 -13.40
CA ARG A 147 -19.16 -5.21 -14.40
C ARG A 147 -19.01 -3.78 -13.86
N HIS A 148 -19.40 -3.55 -12.60
CA HIS A 148 -19.36 -2.22 -11.97
C HIS A 148 -17.94 -1.81 -11.54
N VAL A 149 -17.04 -2.77 -11.31
CA VAL A 149 -15.67 -2.48 -10.87
C VAL A 149 -14.64 -2.64 -11.98
N ARG A 150 -14.98 -3.31 -13.09
CA ARG A 150 -14.04 -3.62 -14.18
C ARG A 150 -13.34 -2.37 -14.71
N SER A 151 -14.13 -1.38 -15.14
CA SER A 151 -13.58 -0.15 -15.73
C SER A 151 -12.84 0.70 -14.69
N PRO A 152 -13.37 0.96 -13.46
CA PRO A 152 -12.61 1.60 -12.39
C PRO A 152 -11.27 0.89 -12.09
N LEU A 153 -11.27 -0.44 -12.02
CA LEU A 153 -10.08 -1.23 -11.73
C LEU A 153 -9.03 -1.09 -12.82
N GLN A 154 -9.43 -1.19 -14.10
CA GLN A 154 -8.53 -0.96 -15.23
C GLN A 154 -7.93 0.45 -15.21
N ARG A 155 -8.71 1.46 -14.83
CA ARG A 155 -8.22 2.84 -14.70
C ARG A 155 -7.19 2.98 -13.59
N GLU A 156 -7.43 2.40 -12.41
CA GLU A 156 -6.48 2.46 -11.30
C GLU A 156 -5.20 1.66 -11.59
N LEU A 157 -5.28 0.49 -12.22
CA LEU A 157 -4.11 -0.27 -12.67
C LEU A 157 -3.30 0.49 -13.73
N SER A 158 -3.96 1.21 -14.63
CA SER A 158 -3.30 2.08 -15.62
C SER A 158 -2.62 3.27 -14.95
N ARG A 159 -3.22 3.83 -13.88
CA ARG A 159 -2.59 4.86 -13.04
C ARG A 159 -1.34 4.33 -12.35
N GLY A 160 -1.37 3.13 -11.79
CA GLY A 160 -0.18 2.47 -11.23
C GLY A 160 0.95 2.29 -12.26
N SER A 161 0.60 1.87 -13.47
CA SER A 161 1.57 1.76 -14.56
C SER A 161 2.21 3.11 -14.93
N ALA A 162 1.41 4.18 -15.00
CA ALA A 162 1.89 5.54 -15.26
C ALA A 162 2.76 6.09 -14.10
N TYR A 163 2.43 5.72 -12.86
CA TYR A 163 3.26 6.01 -11.69
C TYR A 163 4.64 5.38 -11.84
N TRP A 164 4.73 4.07 -12.07
CA TRP A 164 5.99 3.36 -12.23
C TRP A 164 6.85 3.93 -13.37
N GLU A 165 6.24 4.34 -14.49
CA GLU A 165 6.97 4.99 -15.58
C GLU A 165 7.57 6.32 -15.15
N THR A 166 6.79 7.16 -14.46
CA THR A 166 7.23 8.46 -13.97
C THR A 166 8.33 8.32 -12.93
N GLU A 167 8.17 7.39 -11.98
CA GLU A 167 9.19 7.01 -11.00
C GLU A 167 10.52 6.65 -11.69
N ARG A 168 10.51 5.68 -12.61
CA ARG A 168 11.73 5.27 -13.33
C ARG A 168 12.37 6.45 -14.06
N ARG A 169 11.55 7.29 -14.72
CA ARG A 169 12.04 8.47 -15.46
C ARG A 169 12.72 9.47 -14.53
N LEU A 170 12.07 9.85 -13.43
CA LEU A 170 12.58 10.84 -12.49
C LEU A 170 13.80 10.33 -11.74
N CYS A 171 13.78 9.08 -11.28
CA CYS A 171 14.93 8.46 -10.61
C CYS A 171 16.16 8.40 -11.53
N ARG A 172 16.00 8.06 -12.81
CA ARG A 172 17.11 8.10 -13.78
C ARG A 172 17.69 9.50 -13.96
N LYS A 173 16.83 10.53 -14.09
CA LYS A 173 17.27 11.92 -14.18
C LYS A 173 18.06 12.35 -12.94
N LEU A 174 17.55 12.02 -11.75
CA LEU A 174 18.20 12.32 -10.48
C LEU A 174 19.53 11.57 -10.32
N ALA A 175 19.60 10.30 -10.70
CA ALA A 175 20.82 9.49 -10.69
C ALA A 175 21.89 10.05 -11.65
N ALA A 176 21.47 10.58 -12.79
CA ALA A 176 22.35 11.27 -13.75
C ALA A 176 22.75 12.69 -13.31
N GLY A 177 22.34 13.15 -12.12
CA GLY A 177 22.60 14.51 -11.64
C GLY A 177 21.90 15.60 -12.46
N THR A 178 20.89 15.24 -13.24
CA THR A 178 20.14 16.19 -14.08
C THR A 178 19.26 17.06 -13.20
N LYS A 179 19.26 18.38 -13.46
CA LYS A 179 18.33 19.31 -12.83
C LYS A 179 16.94 19.12 -13.43
N LEU A 180 15.95 18.83 -12.59
CA LEU A 180 14.55 18.66 -12.98
C LEU A 180 13.95 19.98 -13.45
N THR A 181 12.99 19.90 -14.38
CA THR A 181 12.21 21.04 -14.88
C THR A 181 10.94 21.27 -14.04
N ASP A 182 10.21 22.37 -14.29
CA ASP A 182 8.88 22.58 -13.67
C ASP A 182 7.85 21.54 -14.09
N GLU A 183 7.99 21.00 -15.31
CA GLU A 183 7.18 19.89 -15.77
C GLU A 183 7.51 18.59 -15.02
N ASP A 184 8.79 18.31 -14.79
CA ASP A 184 9.20 17.17 -13.97
C ASP A 184 8.67 17.27 -12.54
N ALA A 185 8.71 18.45 -11.92
CA ALA A 185 8.15 18.68 -10.58
C ALA A 185 6.62 18.46 -10.55
N ARG A 186 5.89 18.89 -11.59
CA ARG A 186 4.45 18.60 -11.73
C ARG A 186 4.19 17.11 -11.89
N HIS A 187 4.99 16.41 -12.70
CA HIS A 187 4.90 14.96 -12.83
C HIS A 187 5.24 14.23 -11.53
N ALA A 188 6.18 14.72 -10.72
CA ALA A 188 6.49 14.15 -9.43
C ALA A 188 5.30 14.26 -8.46
N LEU A 189 4.62 15.41 -8.45
CA LEU A 189 3.38 15.59 -7.66
C LEU A 189 2.25 14.69 -8.18
N ASP A 190 2.14 14.54 -9.49
CA ASP A 190 1.15 13.67 -10.12
C ASP A 190 1.43 12.18 -9.85
N ALA A 191 2.71 11.81 -9.68
CA ALA A 191 3.15 10.47 -9.30
C ALA A 191 2.85 10.14 -7.83
N VAL A 192 3.15 11.04 -6.87
CA VAL A 192 2.85 10.80 -5.45
C VAL A 192 1.35 10.59 -5.22
N LYS A 193 0.49 11.32 -5.94
CA LYS A 193 -0.98 11.12 -5.92
C LYS A 193 -1.41 9.73 -6.41
N LYS A 194 -0.58 9.05 -7.19
CA LYS A 194 -0.85 7.71 -7.74
C LYS A 194 -0.17 6.60 -6.94
N LYS A 195 0.73 6.91 -6.02
CA LYS A 195 1.61 5.93 -5.35
C LYS A 195 0.82 4.83 -4.64
N SER A 196 -0.25 5.18 -3.92
CA SER A 196 -1.14 4.24 -3.21
C SER A 196 -2.25 3.61 -4.10
N PHE A 197 -1.97 3.36 -5.39
CA PHE A 197 -2.98 2.77 -6.29
C PHE A 197 -3.33 1.33 -5.92
N ASP A 198 -2.42 0.60 -5.28
CA ASP A 198 -2.60 -0.73 -4.72
C ASP A 198 -3.76 -0.75 -3.72
N TYR A 199 -3.83 0.20 -2.79
CA TYR A 199 -4.96 0.35 -1.86
C TYR A 199 -6.27 0.61 -2.58
N ARG A 200 -6.28 1.48 -3.60
CA ARG A 200 -7.49 1.76 -4.39
C ARG A 200 -7.95 0.55 -5.20
N VAL A 201 -7.01 -0.23 -5.73
CA VAL A 201 -7.29 -1.50 -6.40
C VAL A 201 -7.85 -2.53 -5.43
N LEU A 202 -7.26 -2.69 -4.24
CA LEU A 202 -7.78 -3.56 -3.19
C LEU A 202 -9.19 -3.14 -2.76
N ASN A 203 -9.48 -1.84 -2.71
CA ASN A 203 -10.79 -1.30 -2.36
C ASN A 203 -11.86 -1.65 -3.41
N LEU A 204 -11.50 -1.61 -4.69
CA LEU A 204 -12.37 -2.06 -5.78
C LEU A 204 -12.60 -3.59 -5.77
N VAL A 205 -11.56 -4.37 -5.46
CA VAL A 205 -11.67 -5.82 -5.30
C VAL A 205 -12.55 -6.18 -4.10
N LEU A 206 -12.42 -5.45 -2.99
CA LEU A 206 -13.28 -5.60 -1.82
C LEU A 206 -14.74 -5.30 -2.18
N LEU A 207 -15.00 -4.21 -2.90
CA LEU A 207 -16.34 -3.84 -3.35
C LEU A 207 -17.00 -4.94 -4.20
N ALA A 208 -16.26 -5.54 -5.13
CA ALA A 208 -16.73 -6.67 -5.94
C ALA A 208 -17.07 -7.88 -5.07
N SER A 209 -16.20 -8.19 -4.11
CA SER A 209 -16.36 -9.31 -3.19
C SER A 209 -17.58 -9.13 -2.28
N VAL A 210 -17.78 -7.93 -1.71
CA VAL A 210 -18.94 -7.59 -0.88
C VAL A 210 -20.24 -7.69 -1.67
N ARG A 211 -20.26 -7.20 -2.92
CA ARG A 211 -21.45 -7.30 -3.79
C ARG A 211 -21.84 -8.74 -4.06
N LYS A 212 -20.85 -9.59 -4.39
CA LYS A 212 -21.06 -11.03 -4.58
C LYS A 212 -21.63 -11.69 -3.32
N GLN A 213 -21.00 -11.48 -2.17
CA GLN A 213 -21.43 -12.08 -0.90
C GLN A 213 -22.85 -11.67 -0.51
N ARG A 214 -23.19 -10.38 -0.63
CA ARG A 214 -24.54 -9.89 -0.32
C ARG A 214 -25.60 -10.49 -1.26
N ARG A 215 -25.27 -10.66 -2.56
CA ARG A 215 -26.18 -11.28 -3.52
C ARG A 215 -26.39 -12.76 -3.22
N GLU A 216 -25.32 -13.51 -2.99
CA GLU A 216 -25.38 -14.94 -2.66
C GLU A 216 -26.20 -15.18 -1.37
N ALA A 217 -26.04 -14.32 -0.36
CA ALA A 217 -26.82 -14.36 0.86
C ALA A 217 -28.32 -14.13 0.62
N ARG A 218 -28.68 -13.10 -0.18
CA ARG A 218 -30.07 -12.83 -0.56
C ARG A 218 -30.69 -13.98 -1.35
N ASP A 219 -29.96 -14.53 -2.31
CA ASP A 219 -30.44 -15.66 -3.11
C ASP A 219 -30.62 -16.92 -2.25
N ALA A 220 -29.72 -17.17 -1.30
CA ALA A 220 -29.86 -18.26 -0.34
C ALA A 220 -31.08 -18.09 0.57
N GLU A 221 -31.37 -16.86 1.01
CA GLU A 221 -32.55 -16.54 1.81
C GLU A 221 -33.86 -16.72 1.01
N ARG A 222 -33.90 -16.25 -0.25
CA ARG A 222 -35.04 -16.46 -1.15
C ARG A 222 -35.33 -17.95 -1.35
N ARG A 223 -34.30 -18.78 -1.52
CA ARG A 223 -34.45 -20.24 -1.61
C ARG A 223 -35.01 -20.86 -0.32
N ARG A 224 -34.65 -20.33 0.85
CA ARG A 224 -35.19 -20.80 2.16
C ARG A 224 -36.65 -20.40 2.38
N ARG A 225 -37.05 -19.21 1.93
CA ARG A 225 -38.40 -18.65 2.16
C ARG A 225 -39.46 -19.13 1.15
N GLY A 226 -39.05 -19.72 0.02
CA GLY A 226 -39.96 -20.22 -1.03
C GLY A 226 -40.50 -19.11 -1.95
N THR A 227 -40.91 -19.47 -3.16
CA THR A 227 -41.28 -18.57 -4.28
C THR A 227 -42.58 -17.77 -4.12
N GLY A 228 -43.26 -17.84 -2.97
CA GLY A 228 -44.63 -17.34 -2.79
C GLY A 228 -44.83 -16.14 -1.87
N CYS A 229 -43.77 -15.52 -1.33
CA CYS A 229 -43.91 -14.35 -0.45
C CYS A 229 -43.75 -13.06 -1.26
N GLU A 230 -44.86 -12.33 -1.47
CA GLU A 230 -44.84 -10.98 -2.05
C GLU A 230 -43.95 -10.07 -1.22
N ILE A 231 -42.93 -9.52 -1.86
CA ILE A 231 -41.98 -8.63 -1.21
C ILE A 231 -42.60 -7.23 -1.26
N LYS A 232 -43.22 -6.83 -0.16
CA LYS A 232 -43.68 -5.45 0.03
C LYS A 232 -42.47 -4.54 0.17
N ARG A 233 -42.26 -3.66 -0.81
CA ARG A 233 -41.71 -2.27 -0.79
C ARG A 233 -40.43 -1.92 0.02
N GLU A 234 -39.94 -2.76 0.92
CA GLU A 234 -38.72 -2.52 1.70
C GLU A 234 -37.45 -2.86 0.88
N GLU A 235 -37.58 -3.72 -0.15
CA GLU A 235 -36.47 -4.04 -1.07
C GLU A 235 -36.07 -2.89 -2.00
N GLU A 236 -36.94 -1.89 -2.23
CA GLU A 236 -36.61 -0.72 -3.04
C GLU A 236 -35.80 0.34 -2.26
N GLU A 237 -35.79 0.29 -0.92
CA GLU A 237 -35.02 1.24 -0.10
C GLU A 237 -33.60 0.75 0.27
N GLU A 238 -33.33 -0.56 0.30
CA GLU A 238 -31.97 -1.09 0.56
C GLU A 238 -31.09 -1.19 -0.71
N ASP A 239 -31.65 -0.95 -1.89
CA ASP A 239 -30.91 -0.69 -3.14
C ASP A 239 -30.27 0.71 -3.17
N LYS A 240 -30.27 1.42 -2.03
CA LYS A 240 -29.54 2.69 -1.83
C LYS A 240 -28.02 2.52 -1.72
N LEU A 241 -27.51 1.28 -1.67
CA LEU A 241 -26.11 1.03 -2.07
C LEU A 241 -25.96 0.90 -3.59
N GLY A 242 -26.89 1.50 -4.34
CA GLY A 242 -26.80 2.14 -5.63
C GLY A 242 -25.94 1.48 -6.71
N ASP A 243 -26.36 1.69 -7.93
CA ASP A 243 -25.53 1.66 -9.14
C ASP A 243 -24.30 2.60 -9.08
N ALA A 244 -23.85 3.04 -7.90
CA ALA A 244 -22.60 3.73 -7.65
C ALA A 244 -21.44 2.91 -8.23
N GLU A 245 -20.95 3.39 -9.36
CA GLU A 245 -19.75 2.91 -10.04
C GLU A 245 -18.47 3.22 -9.24
N ASP A 246 -18.61 4.01 -8.17
CA ASP A 246 -17.50 4.52 -7.37
C ASP A 246 -17.36 3.82 -6.02
N VAL A 247 -16.11 3.74 -5.57
CA VAL A 247 -15.73 3.28 -4.24
C VAL A 247 -16.31 4.22 -3.19
N PRO A 248 -17.02 3.71 -2.16
CA PRO A 248 -17.52 4.53 -1.06
C PRO A 248 -16.41 5.40 -0.47
N TYR A 249 -16.64 6.72 -0.41
CA TYR A 249 -15.70 7.69 0.15
C TYR A 249 -14.32 7.74 -0.52
N GLY A 250 -14.21 7.34 -1.79
CA GLY A 250 -12.94 7.28 -2.54
C GLY A 250 -12.14 8.59 -2.53
N ASP A 251 -12.80 9.75 -2.63
CA ASP A 251 -12.12 11.06 -2.57
C ASP A 251 -11.44 11.32 -1.21
N LEU A 252 -12.13 10.97 -0.11
CA LEU A 252 -11.60 11.14 1.24
C LEU A 252 -10.37 10.25 1.44
N LEU A 253 -10.47 9.00 1.00
CA LEU A 253 -9.39 8.02 1.08
C LEU A 253 -8.20 8.49 0.24
N ALA A 254 -8.41 8.94 -1.00
CA ALA A 254 -7.35 9.47 -1.84
C ALA A 254 -6.66 10.72 -1.24
N ALA A 255 -7.42 11.60 -0.57
CA ALA A 255 -6.85 12.75 0.14
C ALA A 255 -6.02 12.32 1.35
N SER A 256 -6.51 11.33 2.12
CA SER A 256 -5.78 10.74 3.26
C SER A 256 -4.50 10.03 2.81
N GLU A 257 -4.59 9.21 1.76
CA GLU A 257 -3.45 8.50 1.15
C GLU A 257 -2.36 9.49 0.74
N LEU A 258 -2.72 10.60 0.06
CA LEU A 258 -1.75 11.62 -0.32
C LEU A 258 -1.01 12.20 0.89
N LEU A 259 -1.71 12.47 2.00
CA LEU A 259 -1.07 12.98 3.22
C LEU A 259 -0.09 11.96 3.83
N VAL A 260 -0.44 10.68 3.81
CA VAL A 260 0.44 9.59 4.26
C VAL A 260 1.68 9.52 3.37
N GLU A 261 1.52 9.53 2.05
CA GLU A 261 2.67 9.47 1.12
C GLU A 261 3.62 10.67 1.25
N LEU A 262 3.07 11.87 1.48
CA LEU A 262 3.86 13.08 1.73
C LEU A 262 4.61 13.00 3.08
N SER A 263 3.98 12.39 4.09
CA SER A 263 4.61 12.16 5.40
C SER A 263 5.74 11.14 5.29
N ASP A 264 5.52 10.03 4.58
CA ASP A 264 6.52 8.98 4.37
C ASP A 264 7.73 9.53 3.60
N ASP A 265 7.51 10.29 2.53
CA ASP A 265 8.61 10.91 1.77
C ASP A 265 9.43 11.92 2.62
N LEU A 266 8.83 12.55 3.63
CA LEU A 266 9.58 13.39 4.57
C LEU A 266 10.34 12.57 5.62
N TYR A 267 9.73 11.51 6.11
CA TYR A 267 10.29 10.66 7.16
C TYR A 267 11.43 9.78 6.66
N ASP A 268 11.30 9.21 5.46
CA ASP A 268 12.27 8.31 4.83
C ASP A 268 13.27 9.04 3.92
N TYR A 269 13.26 10.39 3.90
CA TYR A 269 14.04 11.22 2.98
C TYR A 269 15.52 10.80 2.87
N GLU A 270 16.22 10.65 4.00
CA GLU A 270 17.63 10.28 3.99
C GLU A 270 17.86 8.87 3.43
N GLU A 271 16.97 7.92 3.73
CA GLU A 271 17.07 6.54 3.25
C GLU A 271 16.77 6.44 1.75
N ASP A 272 15.77 7.18 1.27
CA ASP A 272 15.39 7.22 -0.14
C ASP A 272 16.48 7.89 -0.98
N VAL A 273 17.04 9.00 -0.50
CA VAL A 273 18.17 9.66 -1.15
C VAL A 273 19.37 8.72 -1.23
N ALA A 274 19.68 8.01 -0.14
CA ALA A 274 20.82 7.08 -0.08
C ALA A 274 20.63 5.85 -0.98
N SER A 275 19.41 5.33 -1.09
CA SER A 275 19.08 4.14 -1.89
C SER A 275 18.78 4.47 -3.35
N GLY A 276 18.64 5.75 -3.70
CA GLY A 276 18.26 6.21 -5.03
C GLY A 276 16.77 6.05 -5.34
N ALA A 277 15.95 5.74 -4.33
CA ALA A 277 14.50 5.58 -4.47
C ALA A 277 13.81 6.89 -4.85
N PHE A 278 12.58 6.75 -5.35
CA PHE A 278 11.72 7.89 -5.62
C PHE A 278 11.27 8.53 -4.32
N ASN A 279 11.36 9.85 -4.29
CA ASN A 279 10.94 10.66 -3.16
C ASN A 279 10.56 12.03 -3.70
N PHE A 280 9.32 12.47 -3.43
CA PHE A 280 8.78 13.72 -3.94
C PHE A 280 9.56 14.93 -3.41
N TYR A 281 9.91 14.93 -2.12
CA TYR A 281 10.67 16.03 -1.52
C TYR A 281 12.07 16.16 -2.14
N ARG A 282 12.73 15.04 -2.45
CA ARG A 282 13.99 15.01 -3.20
C ARG A 282 13.85 15.66 -4.58
N CYS A 283 12.73 15.44 -5.27
CA CYS A 283 12.45 16.09 -6.56
C CYS A 283 12.34 17.61 -6.40
N LEU A 284 11.65 18.08 -5.35
CA LEU A 284 11.54 19.51 -5.04
C LEU A 284 12.89 20.14 -4.70
N VAL A 285 13.72 19.46 -3.89
CA VAL A 285 15.08 19.92 -3.53
C VAL A 285 15.94 20.04 -4.78
N ASN A 286 15.91 19.06 -5.68
CA ASN A 286 16.66 19.13 -6.94
C ASN A 286 16.20 20.29 -7.83
N ARG A 287 14.88 20.52 -7.96
CA ARG A 287 14.31 21.56 -8.82
C ARG A 287 14.52 22.98 -8.27
N HIS A 288 14.24 23.18 -6.99
CA HIS A 288 14.09 24.49 -6.36
C HIS A 288 15.23 24.86 -5.39
N GLY A 289 16.06 23.89 -4.99
CA GLY A 289 17.10 24.07 -3.99
C GLY A 289 16.56 23.97 -2.54
N PRO A 290 17.47 23.84 -1.56
CA PRO A 290 17.12 23.54 -0.16
C PRO A 290 16.35 24.65 0.56
N GLU A 291 16.46 25.91 0.09
CA GLU A 291 15.75 27.04 0.72
C GLU A 291 14.28 27.15 0.28
N ARG A 292 13.98 26.76 -0.97
CA ARG A 292 12.63 26.89 -1.54
C ARG A 292 11.83 25.60 -1.44
N ALA A 293 12.46 24.44 -1.54
CA ALA A 293 11.77 23.15 -1.47
C ALA A 293 10.89 22.96 -0.22
N PRO A 294 11.28 23.38 1.00
CA PRO A 294 10.41 23.30 2.17
C PRO A 294 9.11 24.09 1.99
N LYS A 295 9.16 25.26 1.34
CA LYS A 295 7.99 26.11 1.09
C LYS A 295 7.05 25.49 0.06
N GLU A 296 7.61 24.92 -1.00
CA GLU A 296 6.82 24.21 -2.03
C GLU A 296 6.15 22.97 -1.42
N MET A 297 6.88 22.18 -0.61
CA MET A 297 6.33 21.01 0.09
C MET A 297 5.21 21.40 1.07
N ALA A 298 5.44 22.43 1.88
CA ALA A 298 4.43 22.94 2.81
C ALA A 298 3.16 23.42 2.09
N ALA A 299 3.29 24.05 0.92
CA ALA A 299 2.12 24.47 0.13
C ALA A 299 1.31 23.27 -0.39
N VAL A 300 1.99 22.18 -0.79
CA VAL A 300 1.33 20.94 -1.20
C VAL A 300 0.62 20.28 -0.03
N ILE A 301 1.30 20.12 1.12
CA ILE A 301 0.71 19.56 2.35
C ILE A 301 -0.52 20.38 2.75
N GLN A 302 -0.39 21.71 2.83
CA GLN A 302 -1.51 22.57 3.23
C GLN A 302 -2.70 22.46 2.26
N SER A 303 -2.46 22.26 0.97
CA SER A 303 -3.53 22.01 0.01
C SER A 303 -4.20 20.66 0.23
N ALA A 304 -3.42 19.62 0.52
CA ALA A 304 -3.95 18.27 0.80
C ALA A 304 -4.73 18.25 2.13
N GLU A 305 -4.24 18.92 3.18
CA GLU A 305 -4.91 19.05 4.48
C GLU A 305 -6.25 19.78 4.36
N ARG A 306 -6.31 20.87 3.57
CA ARG A 306 -7.59 21.58 3.32
C ARG A 306 -8.62 20.69 2.63
N GLU A 307 -8.19 19.92 1.64
CA GLU A 307 -9.09 19.02 0.92
C GLU A 307 -9.54 17.86 1.81
N TYR A 308 -8.62 17.26 2.55
CA TYR A 308 -8.92 16.23 3.55
C TYR A 308 -9.93 16.74 4.60
N ALA A 309 -9.69 17.92 5.18
CA ALA A 309 -10.58 18.51 6.19
C ALA A 309 -11.99 18.75 5.64
N ARG A 310 -12.10 19.27 4.40
CA ARG A 310 -13.39 19.45 3.72
C ARG A 310 -14.14 18.14 3.54
N LEU A 311 -13.43 17.07 3.17
CA LEU A 311 -14.01 15.75 2.91
C LEU A 311 -14.37 15.02 4.21
N GLU A 312 -13.57 15.18 5.27
CA GLU A 312 -13.85 14.64 6.60
C GLU A 312 -15.05 15.35 7.24
N GLU A 313 -15.17 16.66 7.09
CA GLU A 313 -16.36 17.40 7.55
C GLU A 313 -17.63 16.91 6.85
N ARG A 314 -17.54 16.62 5.54
CA ARG A 314 -18.64 16.00 4.80
C ARG A 314 -18.98 14.62 5.35
N LEU A 315 -17.98 13.75 5.59
CA LEU A 315 -18.21 12.45 6.21
C LEU A 315 -18.86 12.58 7.60
N SER A 316 -18.35 13.48 8.44
CA SER A 316 -18.89 13.76 9.77
C SER A 316 -20.35 14.23 9.75
N ARG A 317 -20.79 14.90 8.68
CA ARG A 317 -22.18 15.30 8.50
C ARG A 317 -23.06 14.16 7.96
N ASP A 318 -22.56 13.39 7.01
CA ASP A 318 -23.34 12.39 6.29
C ASP A 318 -23.43 11.05 7.07
N ASP A 319 -22.35 10.65 7.75
CA ASP A 319 -22.26 9.45 8.60
C ASP A 319 -21.35 9.69 9.82
N PRO A 320 -21.90 10.28 10.91
CA PRO A 320 -21.12 10.64 12.10
C PRO A 320 -20.44 9.45 12.80
N GLU A 321 -21.04 8.26 12.72
CA GLU A 321 -20.51 7.06 13.38
C GLU A 321 -19.36 6.45 12.57
N LEU A 322 -19.45 6.43 11.25
CA LEU A 322 -18.31 6.10 10.40
C LEU A 322 -17.17 7.11 10.58
N ALA A 323 -17.47 8.41 10.65
CA ALA A 323 -16.47 9.45 10.89
C ALA A 323 -15.74 9.27 12.24
N ARG A 324 -16.47 8.95 13.31
CA ARG A 324 -15.90 8.65 14.63
C ARG A 324 -14.94 7.47 14.56
N ARG A 325 -15.40 6.34 14.02
CA ARG A 325 -14.57 5.13 13.90
C ARG A 325 -13.33 5.39 13.02
N TYR A 326 -13.48 6.15 11.93
CA TYR A 326 -12.38 6.48 11.03
C TYR A 326 -11.30 7.30 11.75
N ARG A 327 -11.69 8.33 12.52
CA ARG A 327 -10.76 9.12 13.34
C ARG A 327 -10.04 8.27 14.40
N GLU A 328 -10.76 7.35 15.04
CA GLU A 328 -10.17 6.41 16.00
C GLU A 328 -9.11 5.51 15.32
N ARG A 329 -9.40 5.02 14.12
CA ARG A 329 -8.43 4.23 13.35
C ARG A 329 -7.22 5.07 12.94
N CYS A 330 -7.40 6.31 12.48
CA CYS A 330 -6.29 7.21 12.17
C CYS A 330 -5.38 7.46 13.39
N ALA A 331 -5.97 7.65 14.58
CA ALA A 331 -5.22 7.80 15.82
C ALA A 331 -4.43 6.52 16.16
N GLN A 332 -5.07 5.35 16.06
CA GLN A 332 -4.39 4.06 16.26
C GLN A 332 -3.25 3.84 15.27
N ALA A 333 -3.46 4.12 13.98
CA ALA A 333 -2.43 3.98 12.94
C ALA A 333 -1.22 4.87 13.23
N THR A 334 -1.48 6.10 13.69
CA THR A 334 -0.43 7.02 14.13
C THR A 334 0.33 6.45 15.32
N GLU A 335 -0.36 5.93 16.33
CA GLU A 335 0.27 5.31 17.50
C GLU A 335 1.10 4.06 17.15
N GLU A 336 0.61 3.22 16.23
CA GLU A 336 1.30 2.03 15.71
C GLU A 336 2.59 2.39 14.96
N GLY A 337 2.58 3.52 14.25
CA GLY A 337 3.72 4.07 13.51
C GLY A 337 4.78 4.74 14.38
N LEU A 338 4.44 5.14 15.62
CA LEU A 338 5.39 5.84 16.50
C LEU A 338 6.47 4.89 17.07
N PRO A 339 7.77 5.28 16.99
CA PRO A 339 8.85 4.46 17.52
C PRO A 339 8.80 4.37 19.06
N GLY A 340 8.50 3.18 19.59
CA GLY A 340 8.66 2.87 21.02
C GLY A 340 7.61 1.99 21.69
N ARG A 341 6.51 1.63 21.01
CA ARG A 341 5.39 0.88 21.63
C ARG A 341 4.96 -0.37 20.86
N GLN A 342 5.91 -1.10 20.31
CA GLN A 342 5.65 -2.48 19.88
C GLN A 342 5.31 -3.32 21.11
N VAL A 343 4.05 -3.78 21.13
CA VAL A 343 3.43 -4.67 22.11
C VAL A 343 4.46 -5.65 22.67
N GLN A 344 4.66 -5.58 24.00
CA GLN A 344 5.31 -6.65 24.74
C GLN A 344 4.47 -7.91 24.49
N VAL A 345 5.02 -8.84 23.73
CA VAL A 345 4.52 -10.22 23.71
C VAL A 345 4.59 -10.71 25.16
N PRO A 346 3.49 -11.16 25.77
CA PRO A 346 3.55 -11.80 27.07
C PRO A 346 4.53 -12.97 26.94
N ALA A 347 5.59 -12.95 27.73
CA ALA A 347 6.37 -14.16 27.93
C ALA A 347 5.44 -15.13 28.66
N ASP A 348 4.89 -16.10 27.92
CA ASP A 348 4.14 -17.18 28.54
C ASP A 348 5.08 -18.00 29.45
N PRO A 349 4.54 -18.55 30.56
CA PRO A 349 5.30 -19.04 31.71
C PRO A 349 6.13 -20.30 31.47
#